data_AF-A0A4V1NYW1-F1
#
_entry.id   AF-A0A4V1NYW1-F1
#
_cell.length_a   1.000
_cell.length_b   1.000
_cell.length_c   1.000
_cell.angle_alpha   90.00
_cell.angle_beta   90.00
_cell.angle_gamma   90.00
#
_symmetry.space_group_name_H-M   'P 1'
#
loop_
_entity.id
_entity.type
_entity.pdbx_description
1 polymer ?
#
loop_
_entity_poly.entity_id
_entity_poly.type
_entity_poly.pdbx_seq_one_letter_code
_entity_poly.pdbx_strand_id
1 'polypeptide(L)'
;MVRVKLTGNEISTLRNVAGLSQTELARQVNVTTTHISYIENGTRNMSEQLQKRIFECFSQFFTEDQLQEIVRMSRSIKRKEAKTDEK
;
A
#
# COMPACT_ATOMS: atom_id res chain seq x y z
N MET A 1 -11.62 9.83 -10.14
CA MET A 1 -10.67 8.70 -10.16
C MET A 1 -9.33 9.22 -9.68
N VAL A 2 -8.84 8.67 -8.57
CA VAL A 2 -7.69 9.22 -7.85
C VAL A 2 -6.39 8.84 -8.55
N ARG A 3 -5.54 9.85 -8.77
CA ARG A 3 -4.25 9.74 -9.47
C ARG A 3 -3.09 9.52 -8.49
N VAL A 4 -3.32 8.89 -7.35
CA VAL A 4 -2.24 8.65 -6.38
C VAL A 4 -1.55 7.33 -6.72
N LYS A 5 -0.27 7.44 -7.10
CA LYS A 5 0.58 6.28 -7.26
C LYS A 5 0.95 5.72 -5.90
N LEU A 6 0.43 4.53 -5.58
CA LEU A 6 0.77 3.82 -4.36
C LEU A 6 2.12 3.11 -4.54
N THR A 7 2.99 3.31 -3.56
CA THR A 7 4.24 2.57 -3.37
C THR A 7 3.98 1.29 -2.57
N GLY A 8 4.92 0.34 -2.62
CA GLY A 8 4.83 -0.89 -1.83
C GLY A 8 4.62 -0.65 -0.34
N ASN A 9 5.33 0.33 0.22
CA ASN A 9 5.20 0.69 1.63
C ASN A 9 3.80 1.24 1.97
N GLU A 10 3.25 2.11 1.12
CA GLU A 10 1.89 2.64 1.30
C GLU A 10 0.84 1.52 1.25
N ILE A 11 1.02 0.53 0.38
CA ILE A 11 0.15 -0.64 0.29
C ILE A 11 0.23 -1.48 1.57
N SER A 12 1.44 -1.72 2.09
CA SER A 12 1.63 -2.44 3.35
C SER A 12 0.93 -1.72 4.52
N THR A 13 1.07 -0.39 4.62
CA THR A 13 0.39 0.40 5.64
C THR A 13 -1.13 0.29 5.50
N LEU A 14 -1.68 0.53 4.30
CA LEU A 14 -3.13 0.42 4.06
C LEU A 14 -3.64 -0.98 4.41
N ARG A 15 -2.91 -2.02 4.02
CA ARG A 15 -3.23 -3.41 4.31
C ARG A 15 -3.30 -3.67 5.82
N ASN A 16 -2.31 -3.21 6.58
CA ASN A 16 -2.27 -3.37 8.03
C ASN A 16 -3.39 -2.59 8.73
N VAL A 17 -3.68 -1.36 8.30
CA VAL A 17 -4.80 -0.56 8.85
C VAL A 17 -6.14 -1.22 8.53
N ALA A 18 -6.28 -1.87 7.37
CA ALA A 18 -7.46 -2.63 6.99
C ALA A 18 -7.57 -4.00 7.71
N GLY A 19 -6.57 -4.38 8.51
CA GLY A 19 -6.53 -5.67 9.20
C GLY A 19 -6.34 -6.88 8.28
N LEU A 20 -5.78 -6.68 7.08
CA LEU A 20 -5.59 -7.74 6.09
C LEU A 20 -4.19 -8.35 6.17
N SER A 21 -4.09 -9.66 6.00
CA SER A 21 -2.84 -10.35 5.68
C SER A 21 -2.46 -10.17 4.20
N GLN A 22 -1.19 -10.40 3.85
CA GLN A 22 -0.75 -10.37 2.45
C GLN A 22 -1.51 -11.38 1.59
N THR A 23 -1.86 -12.55 2.14
CA THR A 23 -2.63 -13.58 1.45
C THR A 23 -4.06 -13.13 1.17
N GLU A 24 -4.71 -12.44 2.12
CA GLU A 24 -6.06 -11.93 1.91
C GLU A 24 -6.09 -10.81 0.86
N LEU A 25 -5.13 -9.88 0.91
CA LEU A 25 -4.99 -8.86 -0.14
C LEU A 25 -4.74 -9.51 -1.51
N ALA A 26 -3.81 -10.46 -1.59
CA ALA A 26 -3.48 -11.17 -2.81
C ALA A 26 -4.71 -11.87 -3.42
N ARG A 27 -5.53 -12.51 -2.57
CA ARG A 27 -6.79 -13.14 -2.99
C ARG A 27 -7.79 -12.12 -3.53
N GLN A 28 -7.98 -10.99 -2.84
CA GLN A 28 -8.91 -9.93 -3.26
C GLN A 28 -8.49 -9.32 -4.61
N VAL A 29 -7.19 -9.13 -4.82
CA VAL A 29 -6.65 -8.57 -6.05
C VAL A 29 -6.10 -9.64 -7.01
N ASN A 30 -6.58 -10.88 -6.93
CA ASN A 30 -6.26 -12.02 -7.82
C ASN A 30 -4.79 -12.05 -8.28
N VAL A 31 -3.86 -12.09 -7.33
CA VAL A 31 -2.43 -12.33 -7.54
C VAL A 31 -1.92 -13.31 -6.49
N THR A 32 -0.66 -13.73 -6.60
CA THR A 32 -0.04 -14.57 -5.58
C THR A 32 0.40 -13.73 -4.39
N THR A 33 0.40 -14.33 -3.19
CA THR A 33 0.95 -13.71 -1.97
C THR A 33 2.40 -13.26 -2.16
N THR A 34 3.21 -14.07 -2.86
CA THR A 34 4.60 -13.73 -3.21
C THR A 34 4.69 -12.45 -4.04
N HIS A 35 3.74 -12.22 -4.97
CA HIS A 35 3.73 -10.99 -5.76
C HIS A 35 3.46 -9.76 -4.88
N ILE A 36 2.49 -9.84 -3.96
CA ILE A 36 2.25 -8.78 -2.96
C ILE A 36 3.49 -8.52 -2.11
N SER A 37 4.15 -9.58 -1.62
CA SER A 37 5.38 -9.44 -0.84
C SER A 37 6.48 -8.69 -1.60
N TYR A 38 6.73 -9.03 -2.88
CA TYR A 38 7.71 -8.32 -3.71
C TYR A 38 7.35 -6.87 -3.97
N ILE A 39 6.06 -6.58 -4.14
CA ILE A 39 5.56 -5.21 -4.27
C ILE A 39 5.82 -4.44 -2.98
N GLU A 40 5.41 -4.96 -1.83
CA GLU A 40 5.52 -4.27 -0.53
C GLU A 40 6.98 -4.00 -0.15
N ASN A 41 7.88 -4.93 -0.47
CA ASN A 41 9.32 -4.79 -0.26
C ASN A 41 10.03 -3.93 -1.32
N GLY A 42 9.32 -3.43 -2.33
CA GLY A 42 9.88 -2.59 -3.39
C GLY A 42 10.78 -3.34 -4.37
N THR A 43 10.82 -4.68 -4.35
CA THR A 43 11.62 -5.48 -5.28
C THR A 43 10.94 -5.66 -6.63
N ARG A 44 9.65 -5.35 -6.74
CA ARG A 44 8.91 -5.38 -8.00
C ARG A 44 7.98 -4.17 -8.17
N ASN A 45 8.04 -3.56 -9.34
CA ASN A 45 7.11 -2.51 -9.75
C ASN A 45 5.72 -3.09 -10.05
N MET A 46 4.70 -2.29 -9.76
CA MET A 46 3.31 -2.62 -10.01
C MET A 46 2.86 -2.14 -11.39
N SER A 47 2.04 -2.94 -12.08
CA SER A 47 1.34 -2.48 -13.29
C SER A 47 0.20 -1.54 -12.93
N GLU A 48 -0.16 -0.62 -13.84
CA GLU A 48 -1.28 0.30 -13.63
C GLU A 48 -2.60 -0.45 -13.36
N GLN A 49 -2.82 -1.59 -14.01
CA GLN A 49 -4.00 -2.42 -13.79
C GLN A 49 -4.06 -2.98 -12.37
N LEU A 50 -2.94 -3.53 -11.85
CA LEU A 50 -2.91 -4.04 -10.49
C LEU A 50 -3.10 -2.91 -9.46
N GLN A 51 -2.57 -1.74 -9.76
CA GLN A 51 -2.75 -0.56 -8.92
C GLN A 51 -4.21 -0.14 -8.80
N LYS A 52 -4.97 -0.15 -9.90
CA LYS A 52 -6.42 0.14 -9.88
C LYS A 52 -7.18 -0.87 -9.03
N ARG A 53 -6.86 -2.16 -9.17
CA ARG A 53 -7.51 -3.25 -8.41
C ARG A 53 -7.25 -3.15 -6.91
N ILE A 54 -6.03 -2.79 -6.52
CA ILE A 54 -5.70 -2.52 -5.11
C ILE A 54 -6.46 -1.30 -4.59
N PHE A 55 -6.59 -0.26 -5.41
CA PHE A 55 -7.35 0.92 -5.04
C PHE A 55 -8.83 0.59 -4.79
N GLU A 56 -9.46 -0.11 -5.73
CA GLU A 56 -10.85 -0.57 -5.62
C GLU A 56 -11.08 -1.48 -4.42
N CYS A 57 -10.11 -2.37 -4.12
CA CYS A 57 -10.13 -3.21 -2.92
C CYS A 57 -10.17 -2.34 -1.65
N PHE A 58 -9.29 -1.35 -1.52
CA PHE A 58 -9.26 -0.51 -0.33
C PHE A 58 -10.42 0.48 -0.22
N SER A 59 -11.05 0.87 -1.33
CA SER A 59 -12.28 1.68 -1.30
C SER A 59 -13.46 0.98 -0.61
N GLN A 60 -13.38 -0.34 -0.37
CA GLN A 60 -14.36 -1.07 0.42
C GLN A 60 -14.17 -0.88 1.94
N PHE A 61 -12.96 -0.50 2.37
CA PHE A 61 -12.59 -0.35 3.78
C PHE A 61 -12.51 1.11 4.21
N PHE A 62 -12.18 2.00 3.28
CA PHE A 62 -11.89 3.41 3.55
C PHE A 62 -12.56 4.33 2.55
N THR A 63 -12.96 5.51 3.01
CA THR A 63 -13.31 6.62 2.13
C THR A 63 -12.05 7.18 1.46
N GLU A 64 -12.24 7.98 0.41
CA GLU A 64 -11.14 8.63 -0.29
C GLU A 64 -10.27 9.46 0.66
N ASP A 65 -10.90 10.29 1.50
CA ASP A 65 -10.18 11.15 2.44
C ASP A 65 -9.37 10.33 3.46
N GLN A 66 -9.90 9.18 3.91
CA GLN A 66 -9.19 8.26 4.79
C GLN A 66 -7.97 7.63 4.10
N LEU A 67 -8.11 7.21 2.83
CA LEU A 67 -6.99 6.68 2.04
C LEU A 67 -5.88 7.73 1.90
N GLN A 68 -6.25 8.96 1.53
CA GLN A 68 -5.30 10.05 1.38
C GLN A 68 -4.55 10.33 2.68
N GLU A 69 -5.25 10.37 3.82
CA GLU A 69 -4.61 10.66 5.09
C GLU A 69 -3.68 9.51 5.54
N ILE A 70 -4.09 8.25 5.39
CA ILE A 70 -3.21 7.10 5.72
C ILE A 70 -1.93 7.14 4.87
N VAL A 71 -2.07 7.39 3.56
CA VAL A 71 -0.94 7.53 2.63
C VAL A 71 -0.04 8.70 3.05
N ARG A 72 -0.63 9.86 3.37
CA ARG A 72 0.10 11.05 3.83
C ARG A 72 0.89 10.79 5.12
N MET A 73 0.26 10.13 6.09
CA MET A 73 0.89 9.76 7.36
C MET A 73 2.09 8.82 7.14
N SER A 74 1.95 7.82 6.27
CA SER A 74 3.03 6.87 5.96
C SER A 74 4.30 7.56 5.42
N ARG A 75 4.15 8.64 4.63
CA ARG A 75 5.26 9.42 4.08
C ARG A 75 5.99 10.23 5.16
N SER A 76 5.25 10.75 6.14
CA SER A 76 5.80 11.51 7.26
C SER A 76 6.60 10.62 8.23
N ILE A 77 6.19 9.36 8.41
CA ILE A 77 6.90 8.39 9.26
C ILE A 77 8.29 8.08 8.67
N LYS A 78 8.37 7.73 7.37
CA LYS A 78 9.66 7.46 6.71
C LYS A 78 10.66 8.62 6.78
N ARG A 79 10.20 9.88 6.75
CA ARG A 79 11.07 11.07 6.86
C ARG A 79 11.71 11.22 8.25
N LYS A 80 11.09 10.66 9.30
CA LYS A 80 11.64 10.69 10.66
C LYS A 80 12.65 9.56 10.88
N GLU A 81 12.39 8.37 10.35
CA GLU A 81 13.31 7.22 10.45
C GLU A 81 14.64 7.49 9.72
N ALA A 82 14.60 8.07 8.51
CA ALA A 82 15.80 8.38 7.74
C ALA A 82 16.75 9.43 8.38
N LYS A 83 16.30 10.16 9.42
CA LYS A 83 17.13 11.13 10.15
C LYS A 83 17.77 10.58 11.42
N THR A 84 17.48 9.33 11.79
CA THR A 84 17.95 8.76 13.06
C THR A 84 19.17 7.83 12.88
N ASP A 85 19.45 7.37 11.66
CA ASP A 85 20.60 6.51 11.33
C ASP A 85 21.93 7.28 11.07
N GLU A 86 21.98 8.60 11.32
CA GLU A 86 23.21 9.42 11.16
C GLU A 86 23.83 9.82 12.52
N LYS A 87 23.95 8.88 13.46
CA LYS A 87 24.59 9.13 14.75
C LYS A 87 25.51 8.02 15.22
#